data_AF-A0A368GMC0-F1
#
_entry.id   AF-A0A368GMC0-F1
#
_cell.length_a   1.000
_cell.length_b   1.000
_cell.length_c   1.000
_cell.angle_alpha   90.00
_cell.angle_beta   90.00
_cell.angle_gamma   90.00
#
_symmetry.space_group_name_H-M   'P 1'
#
loop_
_entity.id
_entity.type
_entity.pdbx_description
1 polymer ?
#
loop_
_entity_poly.entity_id
_entity_poly.type
_entity_poly.pdbx_seq_one_letter_code
_entity_poly.pdbx_strand_id
1 'polypeptide(L)'
;MQRAPNAFHLHKEILRRLNHLHQYDVLRCDRSTSCHGLEIRVPFLDKRFIDLVARLPPTYKLIPRKLEKFLLRSAFEGWLPEEVLWRSKEGFSEALGKTDLGDIVHRHASTIISEQMFAERADRFPDRVPETPEEYWYRQIFEDTFHYGKVGPLVHTKVYRTAAWHMVEEKENIKESLDVKQEMQAMMRLRRRSTGSTTLSGVA
;
A
#
# COMPACT_ATOMS: atom_id res chain seq x y z
N MET A 1 -2.98 -7.63 -7.07
CA MET A 1 -2.18 -7.21 -8.25
C MET A 1 -2.21 -8.23 -9.39
N GLN A 2 -2.02 -9.53 -9.16
CA GLN A 2 -2.15 -10.54 -10.23
C GLN A 2 -3.56 -10.63 -10.86
N ARG A 3 -4.60 -10.23 -10.11
CA ARG A 3 -5.98 -10.12 -10.59
C ARG A 3 -6.29 -8.81 -11.33
N ALA A 4 -5.29 -8.02 -11.70
CA ALA A 4 -5.52 -6.79 -12.46
C ALA A 4 -6.08 -7.13 -13.84
N PRO A 5 -7.15 -6.45 -14.32
CA PRO A 5 -7.76 -6.75 -15.61
C PRO A 5 -6.80 -6.60 -16.79
N ASN A 6 -5.90 -5.61 -16.71
CA ASN A 6 -4.88 -5.37 -17.71
C ASN A 6 -3.69 -4.59 -17.12
N ALA A 7 -2.65 -4.43 -17.94
CA ALA A 7 -1.37 -3.87 -17.53
C ALA A 7 -1.49 -2.38 -17.12
N PHE A 8 -2.44 -1.65 -17.72
CA PHE A 8 -2.73 -0.27 -17.35
C PHE A 8 -3.30 -0.16 -15.93
N HIS A 9 -4.31 -0.97 -15.59
CA HIS A 9 -4.89 -0.99 -14.25
C HIS A 9 -3.86 -1.41 -13.19
N LEU A 10 -3.03 -2.39 -13.50
CA LEU A 10 -1.92 -2.79 -12.62
C LEU A 10 -0.97 -1.61 -12.34
N HIS A 11 -0.55 -0.90 -13.39
CA HIS A 11 0.35 0.24 -13.25
C HIS A 11 -0.26 1.36 -12.40
N LYS A 12 -1.52 1.72 -12.67
CA LYS A 12 -2.25 2.73 -11.91
C LYS A 12 -2.31 2.39 -10.42
N GLU A 13 -2.62 1.13 -10.09
CA GLU A 13 -2.66 0.67 -8.70
C GLU A 13 -1.29 0.67 -8.04
N ILE A 14 -0.22 0.32 -8.76
CA ILE A 14 1.15 0.41 -8.22
C ILE A 14 1.46 1.87 -7.84
N LEU A 15 1.20 2.84 -8.72
CA LEU A 15 1.44 4.26 -8.45
C LEU A 15 0.60 4.76 -7.27
N ARG A 16 -0.69 4.42 -7.24
CA ARG A 16 -1.58 4.75 -6.13
C ARG A 16 -1.02 4.22 -4.80
N ARG A 17 -0.64 2.93 -4.75
CA ARG A 17 -0.06 2.33 -3.53
C ARG A 17 1.25 2.99 -3.11
N LEU A 18 2.11 3.35 -4.04
CA LEU A 18 3.35 4.06 -3.75
C LEU A 18 3.07 5.42 -3.10
N ASN A 19 2.10 6.18 -3.62
CA ASN A 19 1.72 7.48 -3.05
C ASN A 19 1.17 7.36 -1.62
N HIS A 20 0.44 6.29 -1.30
CA HIS A 20 -0.13 6.10 0.03
C HIS A 20 0.76 5.32 1.00
N LEU A 21 1.92 4.81 0.57
CA LEU A 21 2.74 3.92 1.38
C LEU A 21 3.16 4.53 2.74
N HIS A 22 3.35 5.85 2.77
CA HIS A 22 3.66 6.65 3.95
C HIS A 22 2.57 6.64 5.03
N GLN A 23 1.32 6.31 4.68
CA GLN A 23 0.20 6.19 5.62
C GLN A 23 0.02 4.75 6.12
N TYR A 24 0.80 3.80 5.60
CA TYR A 24 0.61 2.37 5.82
C TYR A 24 1.89 1.63 6.21
N ASP A 25 2.46 0.84 5.30
CA ASP A 25 3.61 -0.01 5.56
C ASP A 25 4.79 0.79 6.11
N VAL A 26 5.04 1.98 5.56
CA VAL A 26 6.13 2.85 6.01
C VAL A 26 5.82 3.45 7.37
N LEU A 27 4.57 3.89 7.63
CA LEU A 27 4.18 4.39 8.95
C LEU A 27 4.37 3.32 10.03
N ARG A 28 3.87 2.12 9.77
CA ARG A 28 4.00 0.99 10.69
C ARG A 28 5.47 0.69 10.94
N CYS A 29 6.25 0.52 9.89
CA CYS A 29 7.67 0.17 9.93
C CYS A 29 8.49 1.20 10.72
N ASP A 30 8.30 2.50 10.41
CA ASP A 30 8.99 3.61 11.09
C ASP A 30 8.61 3.69 12.57
N ARG A 31 7.31 3.71 12.89
CA ARG A 31 6.85 3.86 14.28
C ARG A 31 7.14 2.65 15.16
N SER A 32 7.07 1.42 14.62
CA SER A 32 7.36 0.21 15.37
C SER A 32 8.84 -0.03 15.62
N THR A 33 9.74 0.63 14.87
CA THR A 33 11.19 0.49 15.06
C THR A 33 11.78 1.67 15.83
N SER A 34 11.35 2.89 15.51
CA SER A 34 11.81 4.11 16.19
C SER A 34 11.43 4.15 17.67
N CYS A 35 10.31 3.53 18.08
CA CYS A 35 9.95 3.41 19.49
C CYS A 35 10.96 2.58 20.31
N HIS A 36 11.83 1.81 19.65
CA HIS A 36 12.91 1.05 20.25
C HIS A 36 14.31 1.63 19.91
N GLY A 37 14.38 2.85 19.39
CA GLY A 37 15.65 3.50 19.03
C GLY A 37 16.36 2.86 17.84
N LEU A 38 15.65 2.11 17.00
CA LEU A 38 16.20 1.44 15.83
C LEU A 38 15.92 2.24 14.55
N GLU A 39 16.92 2.34 13.67
CA GLU A 39 16.78 2.90 12.32
C GLU A 39 16.53 1.78 11.31
N ILE A 40 15.40 1.82 10.61
CA ILE A 40 15.09 0.89 9.52
C ILE A 40 15.43 1.48 8.15
N ARG A 41 15.99 0.65 7.27
CA ARG A 41 16.24 0.99 5.87
C ARG A 41 15.41 0.11 4.95
N VAL A 42 14.89 0.72 3.89
CA VAL A 42 13.95 0.11 2.94
C VAL A 42 14.47 0.24 1.50
N PRO A 43 15.45 -0.57 1.07
CA PRO A 43 16.14 -0.41 -0.22
C PRO A 43 15.21 -0.42 -1.44
N PHE A 44 14.09 -1.14 -1.37
CA PHE A 44 13.07 -1.16 -2.43
C PHE A 44 12.36 0.18 -2.64
N LEU A 45 12.50 1.13 -1.70
CA LEU A 45 11.98 2.49 -1.82
C LEU A 45 13.07 3.51 -2.17
N ASP A 46 14.27 3.07 -2.57
CA ASP A 46 15.26 3.96 -3.16
C ASP A 46 14.68 4.65 -4.40
N LYS A 47 14.89 5.96 -4.52
CA LYS A 47 14.33 6.78 -5.60
C LYS A 47 14.72 6.27 -6.98
N ARG A 48 15.97 5.84 -7.17
CA ARG A 48 16.46 5.34 -8.47
C ARG A 48 15.85 3.99 -8.80
N PHE A 49 15.68 3.13 -7.79
CA PHE A 49 14.99 1.86 -7.97
C PHE A 49 13.51 2.06 -8.33
N ILE A 50 12.80 2.94 -7.63
CA ILE A 50 11.41 3.30 -7.97
C ILE A 50 11.34 3.85 -9.39
N ASP A 51 12.21 4.79 -9.76
CA ASP A 51 12.23 5.39 -11.10
C ASP A 51 12.45 4.35 -12.20
N LEU A 52 13.38 3.42 -12.00
CA LEU A 52 13.62 2.30 -12.92
C LEU A 52 12.36 1.45 -13.07
N VAL A 53 11.82 1.00 -11.95
CA VAL A 53 10.65 0.11 -11.94
C VAL A 53 9.43 0.82 -12.52
N ALA A 54 9.20 2.10 -12.24
CA ALA A 54 8.09 2.88 -12.78
C ALA A 54 8.15 3.01 -14.30
N ARG A 55 9.35 3.07 -14.89
CA ARG A 55 9.56 3.17 -16.34
C ARG A 55 9.43 1.84 -17.09
N LEU A 56 9.53 0.71 -16.39
CA LEU A 56 9.36 -0.61 -17.02
C LEU A 56 7.94 -0.74 -17.63
N PRO A 57 7.81 -1.30 -18.85
CA PRO A 57 6.50 -1.53 -19.42
C PRO A 57 5.65 -2.40 -18.48
N PRO A 58 4.41 -2.00 -18.15
CA PRO A 58 3.61 -2.72 -17.15
C PRO A 58 3.33 -4.19 -17.49
N THR A 59 3.43 -4.55 -18.76
CA THR A 59 3.33 -5.93 -19.26
C THR A 59 4.39 -6.86 -18.66
N TYR A 60 5.57 -6.35 -18.27
CA TYR A 60 6.58 -7.14 -17.56
C TYR A 60 6.22 -7.41 -16.10
N LYS A 61 5.25 -6.69 -15.54
CA LYS A 61 4.76 -6.87 -14.16
C LYS A 61 3.47 -7.66 -14.11
N LEU A 62 2.66 -7.59 -15.17
CA LEU A 62 1.47 -8.41 -15.34
C LEU A 62 1.83 -9.69 -16.07
N ILE A 63 2.15 -10.75 -15.33
CA ILE A 63 2.50 -12.03 -15.94
C ILE A 63 1.48 -13.09 -15.51
N PRO A 64 0.42 -13.31 -16.32
CA PRO A 64 -0.55 -14.37 -16.06
C PRO A 64 0.15 -15.72 -15.98
N ARG A 65 -0.34 -16.59 -15.08
CA ARG A 65 0.17 -17.97 -14.88
C ARG A 65 1.61 -18.07 -14.37
N LYS A 66 2.22 -16.96 -13.93
CA LYS A 66 3.51 -16.97 -13.22
C LYS A 66 3.35 -16.48 -11.79
N LEU A 67 4.31 -16.84 -10.96
CA LEU A 67 4.39 -16.42 -9.56
C LEU A 67 4.50 -14.89 -9.45
N GLU A 68 4.00 -14.31 -8.36
CA GLU A 68 4.07 -12.87 -8.15
C GLU A 68 5.52 -12.40 -8.09
N LYS A 69 5.77 -11.18 -8.55
CA LYS A 69 7.12 -10.59 -8.60
C LYS A 69 8.10 -11.44 -9.45
N PHE A 70 7.61 -12.21 -10.42
CA PHE A 70 8.43 -13.07 -11.28
C PHE A 70 9.68 -12.37 -11.84
N LEU A 71 9.55 -11.17 -12.42
CA LEU A 71 10.70 -10.43 -12.96
C LEU A 71 11.77 -10.13 -11.88
N LEU A 72 11.33 -9.79 -10.67
CA LEU A 72 12.23 -9.56 -9.54
C LEU A 72 12.93 -10.87 -9.15
N ARG A 73 12.18 -11.98 -9.07
CA ARG A 73 12.73 -13.30 -8.75
C ARG A 73 13.79 -13.72 -9.77
N SER A 74 13.49 -13.61 -11.07
CA SER A 74 14.46 -13.94 -12.12
C SER A 74 15.74 -13.11 -12.07
N ALA A 75 15.68 -11.86 -11.61
CA ALA A 75 16.87 -11.02 -11.46
C ALA A 75 17.85 -11.51 -10.37
N PHE A 76 17.42 -12.43 -9.49
CA PHE A 76 18.22 -13.01 -8.41
C PHE A 76 18.45 -14.52 -8.58
N GLU A 77 18.21 -15.07 -9.77
CA GLU A 77 18.59 -16.45 -10.09
C GLU A 77 20.10 -16.66 -9.86
N GLY A 78 20.47 -17.75 -9.18
CA GLY A 78 21.84 -18.03 -8.77
C GLY A 78 22.33 -17.30 -7.51
N TRP A 79 21.54 -16.37 -6.95
CA TRP A 79 21.89 -15.66 -5.71
C TRP A 79 21.21 -16.23 -4.46
N LEU A 80 20.06 -16.87 -4.63
CA LEU A 80 19.26 -17.46 -3.55
C LEU A 80 18.92 -18.93 -3.86
N PRO A 81 18.74 -19.78 -2.84
CA PRO A 81 18.22 -21.13 -3.03
C PRO A 81 16.88 -21.13 -3.79
N GLU A 82 16.71 -22.10 -4.69
CA GLU A 82 15.55 -22.16 -5.59
C GLU A 82 14.22 -22.22 -4.83
N GLU A 83 14.19 -22.98 -3.73
CA GLU A 83 13.07 -23.11 -2.81
C GLU A 83 12.62 -21.79 -2.17
N VAL A 84 13.55 -20.85 -1.93
CA VAL A 84 13.23 -19.51 -1.42
C VAL A 84 12.82 -18.60 -2.57
N LEU A 85 13.55 -18.66 -3.68
CA LEU A 85 13.36 -17.79 -4.84
C LEU A 85 11.99 -17.97 -5.50
N TRP A 86 11.46 -19.19 -5.49
CA TRP A 86 10.17 -19.55 -6.10
C TRP A 86 9.09 -19.93 -5.10
N ARG A 87 9.30 -19.64 -3.81
CA ARG A 87 8.25 -19.78 -2.79
C ARG A 87 7.11 -18.80 -3.04
N SER A 88 5.88 -19.30 -2.95
CA SER A 88 4.68 -18.46 -2.94
C SER A 88 4.68 -17.49 -1.76
N LYS A 89 4.16 -16.28 -1.99
CA LYS A 89 3.91 -15.34 -0.90
C LYS A 89 2.89 -15.91 0.07
N GLU A 90 3.32 -16.06 1.31
CA GLU A 90 2.45 -16.23 2.47
C GLU A 90 2.31 -14.89 3.21
N GLY A 91 1.13 -14.62 3.74
CA GLY A 91 0.87 -13.47 4.61
C GLY A 91 1.67 -13.59 5.91
N PHE A 92 2.00 -12.46 6.55
CA PHE A 92 2.66 -12.49 7.86
C PHE A 92 1.80 -13.18 8.92
N SER A 93 0.47 -13.04 8.85
CA SER A 93 -0.48 -13.75 9.71
C SER A 93 -0.47 -15.26 9.46
N GLU A 94 -0.41 -15.68 8.20
CA GLU A 94 -0.36 -17.09 7.80
C GLU A 94 0.98 -17.75 8.18
N ALA A 95 2.06 -16.97 8.25
CA ALA A 95 3.39 -17.43 8.63
C ALA A 95 3.54 -17.71 10.14
N LEU A 96 2.57 -17.32 10.98
CA LEU A 96 2.57 -17.60 12.43
C LEU A 96 2.05 -19.01 12.78
N GLY A 97 1.68 -19.82 11.78
CA GLY A 97 1.23 -21.20 11.96
C GLY A 97 -0.27 -21.32 12.21
N LYS A 98 -0.69 -22.18 13.15
CA LYS A 98 -2.12 -22.50 13.41
C LYS A 98 -2.90 -21.38 14.12
N THR A 99 -2.23 -20.29 14.49
CA THR A 99 -2.80 -19.24 15.32
C THR A 99 -3.09 -18.03 14.45
N ASP A 100 -4.37 -17.81 14.15
CA ASP A 100 -4.81 -16.58 13.51
C ASP A 100 -4.90 -15.47 14.57
N LEU A 101 -3.94 -14.55 14.52
CA LEU A 101 -3.92 -13.39 15.41
C LEU A 101 -5.13 -12.48 15.17
N GLY A 102 -5.63 -12.39 13.94
CA GLY A 102 -6.84 -11.64 13.62
C GLY A 102 -8.06 -12.18 14.38
N ASP A 103 -8.25 -13.50 14.37
CA ASP A 103 -9.34 -14.14 15.12
C ASP A 103 -9.20 -13.95 16.64
N ILE A 104 -7.97 -13.97 17.16
CA ILE A 104 -7.73 -13.72 18.59
C ILE A 104 -8.13 -12.29 18.94
N VAL A 105 -7.65 -11.31 18.19
CA VAL A 105 -7.91 -9.90 18.48
C VAL A 105 -9.39 -9.58 18.28
N HIS A 106 -10.01 -10.08 17.21
CA HIS A 106 -11.43 -9.92 16.97
C HIS A 106 -12.27 -10.47 18.13
N ARG A 107 -11.98 -11.71 18.59
CA ARG A 107 -12.69 -12.28 19.74
C ARG A 107 -12.51 -11.45 20.99
N HIS A 108 -11.29 -10.98 21.27
CA HIS A 108 -11.04 -10.13 22.43
C HIS A 108 -11.80 -8.81 22.34
N ALA A 109 -11.76 -8.12 21.20
CA ALA A 109 -12.51 -6.89 20.99
C ALA A 109 -14.03 -7.11 21.19
N SER A 110 -14.56 -8.21 20.69
CA SER A 110 -15.97 -8.59 20.87
C SER A 110 -16.36 -8.90 22.32
N THR A 111 -15.40 -9.17 23.22
CA THR A 111 -15.68 -9.27 24.66
C THR A 111 -15.73 -7.92 25.37
N ILE A 112 -15.05 -6.90 24.82
CA ILE A 112 -14.97 -5.56 25.40
C ILE A 112 -16.11 -4.68 24.88
N ILE A 113 -16.43 -4.79 23.59
CA ILE A 113 -17.43 -3.96 22.93
C ILE A 113 -18.79 -4.64 23.01
N SER A 114 -19.68 -4.11 23.87
CA SER A 114 -21.05 -4.60 23.98
C SER A 114 -21.87 -4.29 22.72
N GLU A 115 -22.96 -5.03 22.50
CA GLU A 115 -23.90 -4.77 21.40
C GLU A 115 -24.43 -3.33 21.43
N GLN A 116 -24.71 -2.81 22.63
CA GLN A 116 -25.15 -1.41 22.80
C GLN A 116 -24.06 -0.42 22.38
N MET A 117 -22.83 -0.58 22.87
CA MET A 117 -21.71 0.28 22.47
C MET A 117 -21.50 0.28 20.96
N PHE A 118 -21.62 -0.90 20.34
CA PHE A 118 -21.48 -1.04 18.90
C PHE A 118 -22.66 -0.43 18.14
N ALA A 119 -23.89 -0.52 18.66
CA ALA A 119 -25.06 0.12 18.06
C ALA A 119 -24.93 1.66 18.03
N GLU A 120 -24.39 2.26 19.09
CA GLU A 120 -24.20 3.71 19.26
C GLU A 120 -22.91 4.25 18.60
N ARG A 121 -22.15 3.38 17.89
CA ARG A 121 -20.82 3.74 17.37
C ARG A 121 -20.82 4.90 16.36
N ALA A 122 -21.92 5.08 15.61
CA ALA A 122 -22.02 6.15 14.63
C ALA A 122 -22.17 7.52 15.31
N ASP A 123 -22.84 7.56 16.46
CA ASP A 123 -22.99 8.78 17.25
C ASP A 123 -21.67 9.12 17.96
N ARG A 124 -20.96 8.10 18.48
CA ARG A 124 -19.66 8.28 19.14
C ARG A 124 -18.56 8.67 18.15
N PHE A 125 -18.50 8.02 16.98
CA PHE A 125 -17.46 8.20 15.98
C PHE A 125 -18.05 8.62 14.63
N PRO A 126 -18.56 9.87 14.50
CA PRO A 126 -19.29 10.31 13.30
C PRO A 126 -18.42 10.37 12.04
N ASP A 127 -17.11 10.58 12.20
CA ASP A 127 -16.15 10.51 11.10
C ASP A 127 -15.47 9.13 11.06
N ARG A 128 -15.57 8.46 9.90
CA ARG A 128 -15.07 7.10 9.64
C ARG A 128 -15.53 6.10 10.69
N VAL A 129 -16.85 5.93 10.75
CA VAL A 129 -17.55 5.01 11.65
C VAL A 129 -16.91 3.60 11.56
N PRO A 130 -16.50 3.00 12.70
CA PRO A 130 -15.99 1.64 12.73
C PRO A 130 -17.01 0.61 12.20
N GLU A 131 -16.55 -0.39 11.45
CA GLU A 131 -17.43 -1.40 10.85
C GLU A 131 -17.39 -2.74 11.60
N THR A 132 -16.40 -2.94 12.47
CA THR A 132 -16.26 -4.14 13.29
C THR A 132 -15.96 -3.78 14.76
N PRO A 133 -16.23 -4.69 15.73
CA PRO A 133 -15.83 -4.50 17.12
C PRO A 133 -14.33 -4.25 17.29
N GLU A 134 -13.50 -4.89 16.47
CA GLU A 134 -12.06 -4.67 16.45
C GLU A 134 -11.69 -3.25 16.03
N GLU A 135 -12.28 -2.74 14.93
CA GLU A 135 -12.06 -1.36 14.51
C GLU A 135 -12.55 -0.36 15.56
N TYR A 136 -13.67 -0.65 16.21
CA TYR A 136 -14.18 0.16 17.31
C TYR A 136 -13.15 0.22 18.43
N TRP A 137 -12.63 -0.93 18.84
CA TRP A 137 -11.68 -1.04 19.93
C TRP A 137 -10.38 -0.28 19.63
N TYR A 138 -9.81 -0.43 18.43
CA TYR A 138 -8.65 0.38 18.02
C TYR A 138 -8.97 1.87 17.95
N ARG A 139 -10.14 2.25 17.44
CA ARG A 139 -10.56 3.66 17.36
C ARG A 139 -10.68 4.27 18.76
N GLN A 140 -11.23 3.53 19.71
CA GLN A 140 -11.31 3.94 21.11
C GLN A 140 -9.90 4.18 21.68
N ILE A 141 -8.99 3.19 21.59
CA ILE A 141 -7.61 3.34 22.09
C ILE A 141 -6.91 4.55 21.45
N PHE A 142 -7.14 4.77 20.15
CA PHE A 142 -6.58 5.89 19.42
C PHE A 142 -7.09 7.23 19.95
N GLU A 143 -8.41 7.40 20.14
CA GLU A 143 -8.98 8.66 20.66
C GLU A 143 -8.69 8.88 22.15
N ASP A 144 -8.50 7.80 22.92
CA ASP A 144 -8.05 7.88 24.32
C ASP A 144 -6.61 8.41 24.42
N THR A 145 -5.81 8.21 23.37
CA THR A 145 -4.38 8.63 23.31
C THR A 145 -4.19 9.95 22.56
N PHE A 146 -4.97 10.18 21.51
CA PHE A 146 -4.79 11.29 20.55
C PHE A 146 -6.07 12.09 20.38
N HIS A 147 -5.93 13.42 20.30
CA HIS A 147 -7.04 14.31 19.99
C HIS A 147 -7.47 14.19 18.52
N TYR A 148 -8.53 13.41 18.25
CA TYR A 148 -8.99 13.11 16.88
C TYR A 148 -9.18 14.35 16.01
N GLY A 149 -9.72 15.45 16.54
CA GLY A 149 -9.91 16.69 15.78
C GLY A 149 -8.62 17.25 15.14
N LYS A 150 -7.44 16.93 15.70
CA LYS A 150 -6.14 17.36 15.16
C LYS A 150 -5.53 16.38 14.16
N VAL A 151 -5.80 15.08 14.33
CA VAL A 151 -5.13 14.00 13.58
C VAL A 151 -6.06 13.25 12.62
N GLY A 152 -7.37 13.48 12.73
CA GLY A 152 -8.42 12.84 11.95
C GLY A 152 -8.15 12.86 10.45
N PRO A 153 -7.77 13.98 9.82
CA PRO A 153 -7.45 13.99 8.39
C PRO A 153 -6.35 13.00 7.95
N LEU A 154 -5.47 12.58 8.88
CA LEU A 154 -4.38 11.63 8.62
C LEU A 154 -4.78 10.17 8.82
N VAL A 155 -5.90 9.91 9.50
CA VAL A 155 -6.39 8.55 9.77
C VAL A 155 -7.05 7.99 8.50
N HIS A 156 -6.65 6.79 8.07
CA HIS A 156 -7.26 6.13 6.91
C HIS A 156 -7.73 4.73 7.27
N THR A 157 -8.97 4.39 6.91
CA THR A 157 -9.60 3.12 7.31
C THR A 157 -9.84 2.12 6.17
N LYS A 158 -9.66 2.49 4.88
CA LYS A 158 -10.20 1.67 3.75
C LYS A 158 -9.29 1.40 2.53
N VAL A 159 -8.09 1.95 2.43
CA VAL A 159 -7.34 2.03 1.14
C VAL A 159 -6.78 0.69 0.61
N TYR A 160 -6.85 -0.40 1.38
CA TYR A 160 -6.38 -1.72 0.95
C TYR A 160 -7.40 -2.85 0.97
N ARG A 161 -8.66 -2.59 1.36
CA ARG A 161 -9.69 -3.65 1.34
C ARG A 161 -10.01 -4.09 -0.09
N THR A 162 -9.81 -3.21 -1.07
CA THR A 162 -10.22 -3.46 -2.45
C THR A 162 -9.19 -2.87 -3.41
N ALA A 163 -8.83 -3.61 -4.47
CA ALA A 163 -8.03 -3.03 -5.54
C ALA A 163 -8.82 -1.90 -6.20
N ALA A 164 -8.17 -0.84 -6.69
CA ALA A 164 -8.84 0.35 -7.22
C ALA A 164 -9.83 0.10 -8.38
N TRP A 165 -9.85 -1.11 -8.95
CA TRP A 165 -10.74 -1.53 -10.04
C TRP A 165 -11.86 -2.50 -9.60
N HIS A 166 -11.94 -2.87 -8.32
CA HIS A 166 -13.00 -3.75 -7.83
C HIS A 166 -14.23 -2.99 -7.32
N MET A 167 -14.09 -1.76 -6.82
CA MET A 167 -15.24 -0.93 -6.38
C MET A 167 -14.92 0.55 -6.59
N VAL A 168 -15.43 1.13 -7.68
CA VAL A 168 -15.28 2.57 -8.00
C VAL A 168 -16.16 3.43 -7.07
N GLU A 169 -17.21 2.84 -6.50
CA GLU A 169 -18.24 3.53 -5.70
C GLU A 169 -17.96 3.53 -4.19
N GLU A 170 -17.20 2.55 -3.68
CA GLU A 170 -16.57 2.66 -2.36
C GLU A 170 -15.41 3.63 -2.47
N LYS A 171 -15.73 4.92 -2.44
CA LYS A 171 -14.74 5.98 -2.28
C LYS A 171 -13.88 5.60 -1.08
N GLU A 172 -12.63 5.25 -1.34
CA GLU A 172 -11.59 5.35 -0.34
C GLU A 172 -11.74 6.73 0.33
N ASN A 173 -11.38 6.86 1.61
CA ASN A 173 -11.47 8.15 2.32
C ASN A 173 -10.50 9.22 1.78
N ILE A 174 -10.10 9.12 0.52
CA ILE A 174 -9.21 9.98 -0.23
C ILE A 174 -10.09 10.78 -1.19
N LYS A 175 -10.29 12.07 -0.89
CA LYS A 175 -11.09 12.99 -1.72
C LYS A 175 -10.47 13.31 -3.09
N GLU A 176 -9.24 12.87 -3.34
CA GLU A 176 -8.51 13.10 -4.59
C GLU A 176 -7.94 11.78 -5.09
N SER A 177 -8.78 10.96 -5.72
CA SER A 177 -8.25 9.94 -6.61
C SER A 177 -7.45 10.65 -7.71
N LEU A 178 -6.15 10.34 -7.84
CA LEU A 178 -5.26 10.87 -8.89
C LEU A 178 -6.02 11.10 -10.20
N ASP A 179 -6.09 12.34 -10.69
CA ASP A 179 -6.54 12.61 -12.06
C ASP A 179 -5.46 12.12 -13.03
N VAL A 180 -5.65 10.85 -13.43
CA VAL A 180 -4.74 10.09 -14.29
C VAL A 180 -4.43 10.80 -15.60
N LYS A 181 -5.37 11.59 -16.14
CA LYS A 181 -5.14 12.31 -17.40
C LYS A 181 -4.20 13.49 -17.20
N GLN A 182 -4.37 14.26 -16.13
CA GLN A 182 -3.50 15.40 -15.85
C GLN A 182 -2.08 14.99 -15.49
N GLU A 183 -1.91 13.97 -14.63
CA GLU A 183 -0.56 13.53 -14.23
C GLU A 183 0.20 12.82 -15.35
N MET A 184 -0.47 12.01 -16.19
CA MET A 184 0.17 11.42 -17.37
C MET A 184 0.55 12.50 -18.39
N GLN A 185 -0.29 13.52 -18.59
CA GLN A 185 0.05 14.66 -19.44
C GLN A 185 1.25 15.44 -18.87
N ALA A 186 1.33 15.63 -17.55
CA ALA A 186 2.47 16.26 -16.90
C ALA A 186 3.77 15.45 -17.05
N MET A 187 3.73 14.12 -16.81
CA MET A 187 4.89 13.24 -17.01
C MET A 187 5.32 13.15 -18.49
N MET A 188 4.36 13.07 -19.43
CA MET A 188 4.67 13.06 -20.87
C MET A 188 5.22 14.42 -21.35
N ARG A 189 4.76 15.54 -20.77
CA ARG A 189 5.32 16.87 -21.02
C ARG A 189 6.75 16.99 -20.49
N LEU A 190 7.06 16.40 -19.34
CA LEU A 190 8.42 16.32 -18.80
C LEU A 190 9.34 15.51 -19.73
N ARG A 191 8.83 14.43 -20.31
CA ARG A 191 9.55 13.54 -21.23
C ARG A 191 9.97 14.25 -22.53
N ARG A 192 9.22 15.25 -23.00
CA ARG A 192 9.55 16.04 -24.19
C ARG A 192 10.68 17.07 -23.96
N ARG A 193 10.99 17.44 -22.72
CA ARG A 193 12.08 18.38 -22.41
C ARG A 193 13.46 17.73 -22.29
N SER A 194 13.53 16.41 -22.12
CA SER A 194 14.78 15.66 -21.90
C SER A 194 15.40 15.06 -23.16
N THR A 195 14.78 15.18 -24.33
CA THR A 195 15.37 14.77 -25.62
C THR A 195 15.86 15.99 -26.41
N GLY A 196 16.56 16.90 -25.73
CA GLY A 196 17.38 17.90 -26.39
C GLY A 196 18.61 17.21 -26.98
N SER A 197 18.51 16.88 -28.26
CA SER A 197 19.60 16.47 -29.13
C SER A 197 20.83 17.35 -28.90
N THR A 198 21.82 16.86 -28.18
CA THR A 198 23.18 17.41 -28.22
C THR A 198 23.94 16.60 -29.25
N THR A 199 23.78 17.00 -30.52
CA THR A 199 24.72 16.64 -31.58
C THR A 199 26.07 17.25 -31.21
N LEU A 200 27.02 16.43 -30.74
CA LEU A 200 28.44 16.80 -30.72
C LEU A 200 28.95 16.70 -32.16
N SER A 201 28.74 17.78 -32.93
CA SER A 201 29.53 18.09 -34.13
C SER A 201 30.67 19.00 -33.72
N GLY A 202 31.90 18.54 -33.92
CA GLY A 202 33.12 19.13 -33.39
C GLY A 202 33.47 20.52 -33.88
N VAL A 203 34.50 21.09 -33.24
CA VAL A 203 35.42 22.06 -33.81
C VAL A 203 36.82 21.70 -33.28
N ALA A 204 37.78 21.86 -34.19
CA ALA A 204 39.20 21.54 -34.12
C ALA A 204 39.97 22.11 -32.91
#